data_AF-A0AAV3NKL1-F1
#
_entry.id   AF-A0AAV3NKL1-F1
#
_cell.length_a   1.000
_cell.length_b   1.000
_cell.length_c   1.000
_cell.angle_alpha   90.00
_cell.angle_beta   90.00
_cell.angle_gamma   90.00
#
_symmetry.space_group_name_H-M   'P 1'
#
loop_
_entity.id
_entity.type
_entity.pdbx_description
1 polymer ?
#
loop_
_entity_poly.entity_id
_entity_poly.type
_entity_poly.pdbx_seq_one_letter_code
_entity_poly.pdbx_strand_id
1 'polypeptide(L)'
;MDIFNSLLMRNIEARGFYFHPKCQELKLTNICFVDDLFLVAGASERLFRVIKDILLEFGSMAGLKPNMGKSTCYYAGVIDEMIDKLDKIMRIPAGTLPVKSLGIPFATSQITTRDCRSLCDKICSRIDG
;
A
#
# COMPACT_ATOMS: atom_id res chain seq x y z
N MET A 1 -8.33 -12.76 4.19
CA MET A 1 -7.09 -12.17 3.61
C MET A 1 -6.16 -13.23 3.02
N ASP A 2 -6.19 -14.49 3.48
CA ASP A 2 -5.28 -15.54 2.99
C ASP A 2 -5.43 -15.86 1.49
N ILE A 3 -6.66 -15.74 0.97
CA ILE A 3 -6.94 -15.89 -0.46
C ILE A 3 -6.23 -14.80 -1.28
N PHE A 4 -6.26 -13.55 -0.80
CA PHE A 4 -5.56 -12.44 -1.45
C PHE A 4 -4.04 -12.67 -1.46
N ASN A 5 -3.47 -13.06 -0.31
CA ASN A 5 -2.05 -13.39 -0.21
C ASN A 5 -1.67 -14.53 -1.15
N SER A 6 -2.50 -15.57 -1.25
CA SER A 6 -2.26 -16.70 -2.15
C SER A 6 -2.29 -16.29 -3.62
N LEU A 7 -3.26 -15.44 -4.02
CA LEU A 7 -3.32 -14.86 -5.37
C LEU A 7 -2.10 -14.00 -5.68
N LEU A 8 -1.66 -13.20 -4.71
CA LEU A 8 -0.50 -12.34 -4.84
C LEU A 8 0.78 -13.17 -5.02
N MET A 9 1.03 -14.16 -4.16
CA MET A 9 2.20 -15.03 -4.23
C MET A 9 2.26 -15.83 -5.53
N ARG A 10 1.14 -16.41 -5.97
CA ARG A 10 1.07 -17.12 -7.26
C ARG A 10 1.44 -16.22 -8.44
N ASN A 11 0.99 -14.97 -8.43
CA ASN A 11 1.33 -14.01 -9.49
C ASN A 11 2.76 -13.48 -9.37
N ILE A 12 3.31 -13.40 -8.16
CA ILE A 12 4.72 -13.04 -7.93
C ILE A 12 5.64 -14.05 -8.60
N GLU A 13 5.40 -15.34 -8.35
CA GLU A 13 6.16 -16.46 -8.92
C GLU A 13 6.00 -16.56 -10.44
N ALA A 14 4.77 -16.40 -10.95
CA ALA A 14 4.47 -16.61 -12.37
C ALA A 14 4.76 -15.40 -13.27
N ARG A 15 4.67 -14.16 -12.74
CA ARG A 15 4.67 -12.94 -13.56
C ARG A 15 5.86 -12.01 -13.32
N GLY A 16 6.91 -12.48 -12.64
CA GLY A 16 8.16 -11.75 -12.49
C GLY A 16 7.99 -10.48 -11.66
N PHE A 17 7.29 -10.60 -10.53
CA PHE A 17 7.16 -9.49 -9.60
C PHE A 17 8.49 -9.26 -8.89
N TYR A 18 8.85 -8.00 -8.67
CA TYR A 18 10.01 -7.64 -7.86
C TYR A 18 9.58 -6.72 -6.71
N PHE A 19 10.20 -6.95 -5.56
CA PHE A 19 9.92 -6.21 -4.33
C PHE A 19 10.43 -4.77 -4.46
N HIS A 20 9.80 -3.85 -3.70
CA HIS A 20 10.38 -2.53 -3.51
C HIS A 20 11.79 -2.67 -2.91
N PRO A 21 12.80 -1.88 -3.32
CA PRO A 21 14.19 -2.08 -2.89
C PRO A 21 14.38 -2.13 -1.36
N LYS A 22 13.65 -1.29 -0.61
CA LYS A 22 13.68 -1.27 0.86
C LYS A 22 12.91 -2.41 1.55
N CYS A 23 12.17 -3.23 0.79
CA CYS A 23 11.27 -4.26 1.31
C CYS A 23 11.65 -5.67 0.84
N GLN A 24 12.75 -5.79 0.10
CA GLN A 24 13.18 -7.05 -0.52
C GLN A 24 13.62 -8.09 0.51
N GLU A 25 14.32 -7.70 1.57
CA GLU A 25 14.78 -8.62 2.63
C GLU A 25 13.60 -9.27 3.37
N LEU A 26 12.57 -8.48 3.67
CA LEU A 26 11.35 -8.94 4.33
C LEU A 26 10.37 -9.62 3.38
N LYS A 27 10.66 -9.61 2.06
CA LYS A 27 9.72 -10.02 1.00
C LYS A 27 8.33 -9.41 1.19
N LEU A 28 8.29 -8.16 1.66
CA LEU A 28 7.05 -7.50 2.03
C LEU A 28 6.32 -7.01 0.77
N THR A 29 5.14 -7.57 0.54
CA THR A 29 4.30 -7.30 -0.63
C THR A 29 3.00 -6.62 -0.25
N ASN A 30 2.47 -6.96 0.92
CA ASN A 30 1.26 -6.37 1.44
C ASN A 30 1.22 -6.35 2.97
N ILE A 31 0.46 -5.40 3.51
CA ILE A 31 0.07 -5.34 4.92
C ILE A 31 -1.45 -5.23 4.95
N CYS A 32 -2.09 -6.13 5.69
CA CYS A 32 -3.54 -6.16 5.82
C CYS A 32 -3.91 -5.81 7.26
N PHE A 33 -4.74 -4.79 7.46
CA PHE A 33 -5.23 -4.43 8.79
C PHE A 33 -6.72 -4.07 8.73
N VAL A 34 -7.57 -4.95 9.28
CA VAL A 34 -9.03 -4.81 9.30
C VAL A 34 -9.58 -4.45 7.91
N ASP A 35 -9.88 -3.16 7.67
CA ASP A 35 -10.46 -2.64 6.42
C ASP A 35 -9.41 -2.08 5.46
N ASP A 36 -8.17 -1.86 5.92
CA ASP A 36 -7.09 -1.26 5.15
C ASP A 36 -6.14 -2.33 4.57
N LEU A 37 -5.86 -2.21 3.27
CA LEU A 37 -4.89 -3.01 2.54
C LEU A 37 -3.79 -2.09 1.99
N PHE A 38 -2.55 -2.30 2.42
CA PHE A 38 -1.37 -1.68 1.84
C PHE A 38 -0.70 -2.68 0.91
N LEU A 39 -0.36 -2.21 -0.29
CA LEU A 39 0.44 -2.96 -1.25
C LEU A 39 1.75 -2.23 -1.47
N VAL A 40 2.86 -2.96 -1.45
CA VAL A 40 4.20 -2.43 -1.62
C VAL A 40 4.88 -3.16 -2.76
N ALA A 41 5.31 -2.40 -3.77
CA ALA A 41 5.90 -2.94 -4.98
C ALA A 41 6.91 -1.96 -5.58
N GLY A 42 7.76 -2.45 -6.48
CA GLY A 42 8.57 -1.58 -7.32
C GLY A 42 7.73 -0.75 -8.31
N ALA A 43 8.25 0.42 -8.69
CA ALA A 43 7.60 1.29 -9.67
C ALA A 43 7.86 0.78 -11.10
N SER A 44 6.92 0.01 -11.64
CA SER A 44 6.94 -0.46 -13.04
C SER A 44 5.53 -0.66 -13.56
N GLU A 45 5.31 -0.29 -14.82
CA GLU A 45 4.04 -0.49 -15.50
C GLU A 45 3.57 -1.94 -15.46
N ARG A 46 4.49 -2.89 -15.64
CA ARG A 46 4.17 -4.33 -15.60
C ARG A 46 3.63 -4.72 -14.23
N LEU A 47 4.29 -4.29 -13.15
CA LEU A 47 3.88 -4.60 -11.79
C LEU A 47 2.53 -4.00 -11.46
N PHE A 48 2.31 -2.73 -11.85
CA PHE A 48 1.05 -2.05 -11.58
C PHE A 48 -0.13 -2.69 -12.32
N ARG A 49 0.09 -3.19 -13.55
CA ARG A 49 -0.92 -4.00 -14.26
C ARG A 49 -1.22 -5.30 -13.53
N VAL A 50 -0.19 -6.03 -13.09
CA VAL A 50 -0.36 -7.28 -12.32
C VAL A 50 -1.13 -7.03 -11.01
N ILE A 51 -0.77 -5.99 -10.26
CA ILE A 51 -1.46 -5.62 -9.02
C ILE A 51 -2.93 -5.29 -9.29
N LYS A 52 -3.20 -4.52 -10.34
CA LYS A 52 -4.57 -4.18 -10.74
C LYS A 52 -5.39 -5.42 -11.08
N ASP A 53 -4.82 -6.35 -11.85
CA ASP A 53 -5.48 -7.61 -12.22
C ASP A 53 -5.82 -8.43 -10.96
N ILE A 54 -4.88 -8.56 -10.02
CA ILE A 54 -5.07 -9.29 -8.76
C ILE A 54 -6.19 -8.66 -7.92
N LEU A 55 -6.22 -7.32 -7.81
CA LEU A 55 -7.27 -6.61 -7.07
C LEU A 55 -8.67 -6.86 -7.68
N LEU A 56 -8.76 -6.89 -9.01
CA LEU A 56 -10.01 -7.15 -9.71
C LEU A 56 -10.44 -8.62 -9.59
N GLU A 57 -9.49 -9.56 -9.74
CA GLU A 57 -9.72 -11.00 -9.57
C GLU A 57 -10.18 -11.30 -8.14
N PHE A 58 -9.47 -10.79 -7.14
CA PHE A 58 -9.84 -10.95 -5.74
C PHE A 58 -11.21 -10.34 -5.43
N GLY A 59 -11.49 -9.14 -5.95
CA GLY A 59 -12.81 -8.52 -5.82
C GLY A 59 -13.92 -9.40 -6.40
N SER A 60 -13.73 -9.92 -7.61
CA SER A 60 -14.68 -10.84 -8.24
C SER A 60 -14.89 -12.12 -7.44
N MET A 61 -13.83 -12.70 -6.86
CA MET A 61 -13.92 -13.93 -6.06
C MET A 61 -14.59 -13.70 -4.70
N ALA A 62 -14.30 -12.57 -4.06
CA ALA A 62 -14.83 -12.23 -2.73
C ALA A 62 -16.24 -11.61 -2.78
N GLY A 63 -16.77 -11.33 -3.98
CA GLY A 63 -18.00 -10.54 -4.12
C GLY A 63 -17.82 -9.07 -3.67
N LEU A 64 -16.58 -8.58 -3.65
CA LEU A 64 -16.21 -7.25 -3.20
C LEU A 64 -15.82 -6.37 -4.39
N LYS A 65 -16.05 -5.07 -4.28
CA LYS A 65 -15.55 -4.11 -5.27
C LYS A 65 -14.47 -3.25 -4.62
N PRO A 66 -13.21 -3.33 -5.06
CA PRO A 66 -12.17 -2.41 -4.61
C PRO A 66 -12.62 -0.98 -4.80
N ASN A 67 -12.59 -0.18 -3.73
CA ASN A 67 -12.97 1.23 -3.81
C ASN A 67 -11.77 2.07 -4.26
N MET A 68 -11.54 2.05 -5.57
CA MET A 68 -10.43 2.80 -6.19
C MET A 68 -10.48 4.31 -5.91
N GLY A 69 -11.65 4.87 -5.59
CA GLY A 69 -11.82 6.28 -5.23
C GLY A 69 -11.45 6.62 -3.79
N LYS A 70 -11.41 5.63 -2.89
CA LYS A 70 -10.87 5.75 -1.53
C LYS A 70 -9.42 5.26 -1.41
N SER A 71 -8.95 4.48 -2.38
CA SER A 71 -7.56 4.08 -2.47
C SER A 71 -6.66 5.27 -2.82
N THR A 72 -5.38 5.15 -2.48
CA THR A 72 -4.39 6.19 -2.78
C THR A 72 -3.06 5.54 -3.14
N CYS A 73 -2.42 6.00 -4.21
CA CYS A 73 -1.09 5.56 -4.61
C CYS A 73 -0.04 6.50 -4.03
N TYR A 74 1.02 5.96 -3.44
CA TYR A 74 2.15 6.74 -2.92
C TYR A 74 3.42 6.33 -3.62
N TYR A 75 4.20 7.32 -4.05
CA TYR A 75 5.44 7.12 -4.80
C TYR A 75 6.62 7.69 -4.03
N ALA A 76 7.75 6.98 -4.03
CA ALA A 76 8.98 7.42 -3.40
C ALA A 76 10.17 7.09 -4.32
N GLY A 77 10.96 8.11 -4.68
CA GLY A 77 12.12 7.92 -5.55
C GLY A 77 11.77 7.51 -6.99
N VAL A 78 10.61 7.93 -7.48
CA VAL A 78 10.13 7.65 -8.85
C VAL A 78 10.07 8.98 -9.61
N ILE A 79 10.52 8.99 -10.86
CA ILE A 79 10.46 10.19 -11.73
C ILE A 79 9.01 10.47 -12.17
N ASP A 80 8.67 11.75 -12.36
CA ASP A 80 7.31 12.20 -12.68
C ASP A 80 6.72 11.53 -13.93
N GLU A 81 7.53 11.36 -14.99
CA GLU A 81 7.10 10.66 -16.22
C GLU A 81 6.63 9.23 -15.97
N MET A 82 7.24 8.53 -15.00
CA MET A 82 6.83 7.19 -14.62
C MET A 82 5.56 7.26 -13.77
N ILE A 83 5.47 8.21 -12.83
CA ILE A 83 4.25 8.42 -12.02
C ILE A 83 3.03 8.62 -12.92
N ASP A 84 3.13 9.46 -13.94
CA ASP A 84 2.06 9.70 -14.92
C ASP A 84 1.59 8.42 -15.63
N LYS A 85 2.52 7.51 -15.94
CA LYS A 85 2.21 6.22 -16.56
C LYS A 85 1.51 5.28 -15.59
N LEU A 86 1.99 5.24 -14.34
CA LEU A 86 1.43 4.39 -13.29
C LEU A 86 0.02 4.84 -12.88
N ASP A 87 -0.22 6.15 -12.78
CA ASP A 87 -1.53 6.73 -12.48
C ASP A 87 -2.56 6.40 -13.57
N LYS A 88 -2.17 6.43 -14.84
CA LYS A 88 -3.04 6.01 -15.96
C LYS A 88 -3.42 4.53 -15.87
N ILE A 89 -2.52 3.68 -15.38
CA ILE A 89 -2.76 2.24 -15.20
C ILE A 89 -3.74 2.02 -14.05
N MET A 90 -3.44 2.57 -12.86
CA MET A 90 -4.23 2.29 -11.65
C MET A 90 -5.56 3.04 -11.63
N ARG A 91 -5.60 4.27 -12.16
CA ARG A 91 -6.72 5.21 -12.01
C ARG A 91 -7.10 5.44 -10.54
N ILE A 92 -6.09 5.48 -9.69
CA ILE A 92 -6.17 5.81 -8.28
C ILE A 92 -5.47 7.16 -8.09
N PRO A 93 -6.00 8.09 -7.30
CA PRO A 93 -5.33 9.36 -7.06
C PRO A 93 -3.98 9.16 -6.37
N ALA A 94 -2.98 9.93 -6.81
CA ALA A 94 -1.70 10.03 -6.12
C ALA A 94 -1.86 10.80 -4.81
N GLY A 95 -1.29 10.26 -3.73
CA GLY A 95 -1.24 10.89 -2.42
C GLY A 95 0.15 11.42 -2.09
N THR A 96 0.21 12.21 -1.02
CA THR A 96 1.47 12.73 -0.48
C THR A 96 1.91 11.92 0.72
N LEU A 97 3.22 11.65 0.81
CA LEU A 97 3.82 11.05 1.99
C LEU A 97 3.98 12.10 3.12
N PRO A 98 3.92 11.70 4.41
CA PRO A 98 3.75 10.35 4.94
C PRO A 98 2.29 9.86 4.86
N VAL A 99 2.10 8.54 4.71
CA VAL A 99 0.77 7.94 4.59
C VAL A 99 0.02 8.10 5.92
N LYS A 100 -1.18 8.68 5.86
CA LYS A 100 -2.07 8.83 7.02
C LYS A 100 -3.10 7.72 7.01
N SER A 101 -2.74 6.57 7.57
CA SER A 101 -3.67 5.48 7.82
C SER A 101 -3.55 5.01 9.27
N LEU A 102 -4.64 4.53 9.85
CA LEU A 102 -4.71 4.12 11.26
C LEU A 102 -4.51 5.26 12.29
N GLY A 103 -4.55 6.52 11.88
CA GLY A 103 -4.36 7.66 12.78
C GLY A 103 -2.91 7.85 13.26
N ILE A 104 -1.96 7.12 12.66
CA ILE A 104 -0.51 7.21 12.91
C ILE A 104 0.16 7.50 11.57
N PRO A 105 1.13 8.44 11.50
CA PRO A 105 1.89 8.64 10.27
C PRO A 105 2.74 7.39 9.98
N PHE A 106 2.43 6.71 8.88
CA PHE A 106 3.34 5.73 8.28
C PHE A 106 4.45 6.52 7.60
N ALA A 107 5.50 6.80 8.37
CA ALA A 107 6.69 7.48 7.89
C ALA A 107 7.53 6.54 7.00
N THR A 108 8.09 7.07 5.93
CA THR A 108 9.08 6.39 5.07
C THR A 108 10.51 6.47 5.64
N SER A 109 10.65 7.09 6.81
CA SER A 109 11.86 7.21 7.65
C SER A 109 11.62 6.54 9.00
N GLN A 110 12.68 6.39 9.82
CA GLN A 110 12.50 5.99 11.23
C GLN A 110 11.46 6.90 11.88
N ILE A 111 10.45 6.28 12.50
CA ILE A 111 9.45 6.99 13.28
C ILE A 111 10.16 7.70 14.42
N THR A 112 10.09 9.03 14.44
CA THR A 112 10.68 9.82 15.51
C THR A 112 9.67 9.99 16.65
N THR A 113 10.16 10.31 17.84
CA THR A 113 9.31 10.64 19.00
C THR A 113 8.33 11.79 18.70
N ARG A 114 8.64 12.68 17.74
CA ARG A 114 7.72 13.74 17.30
C ARG A 114 6.53 13.17 16.51
N ASP A 115 6.77 12.19 15.65
CA ASP A 115 5.72 11.59 14.80
C ASP A 115 4.66 10.86 15.65
N CYS A 116 5.09 10.26 16.77
CA CYS A 116 4.21 9.58 17.73
C CYS A 116 3.56 10.50 18.77
N ARG A 117 3.91 11.79 18.84
CA ARG A 117 3.43 12.68 19.92
C ARG A 117 1.91 12.78 19.95
N SER A 118 1.29 12.91 18.78
CA SER A 118 -0.17 12.94 18.66
C SER A 118 -0.87 11.66 19.10
N LEU A 119 -0.18 10.51 19.07
CA LEU A 119 -0.68 9.24 19.58
C LEU A 119 -0.56 9.20 21.10
N CYS A 120 0.59 9.62 21.66
CA CYS A 120 0.80 9.73 23.09
C CYS A 120 -0.21 10.67 23.74
N ASP A 121 -0.44 11.84 23.15
CA ASP A 121 -1.39 12.84 23.67
C ASP A 121 -2.83 12.26 23.75
N LYS A 122 -3.24 11.47 22.74
CA LYS A 122 -4.54 10.78 22.73
C LYS A 122 -4.65 9.64 23.76
N ILE A 123 -3.55 8.98 24.07
CA ILE A 123 -3.51 7.92 25.08
C ILE A 123 -3.59 8.57 26.46
N CYS A 124 -2.78 9.59 26.75
CA CYS A 124 -2.83 10.32 28.01
C CYS A 124 -4.21 10.92 28.27
N SER A 125 -4.82 11.56 27.25
CA SER A 125 -6.18 12.12 27.39
C SER A 125 -7.27 11.08 27.68
N ARG A 126 -7.03 9.79 27.43
CA ARG A 126 -7.96 8.70 27.75
C ARG A 126 -7.69 8.06 29.11
N ILE A 127 -6.50 8.25 29.66
CA ILE A 127 -6.11 7.74 30.99
C ILE A 127 -6.44 8.80 32.05
N ASP A 128 -6.27 10.08 31.71
CA ASP A 128 -6.51 11.23 32.60
C ASP A 128 -7.97 11.71 32.62
N GLY A 129 -8.88 11.01 31.93
CA GLY A 129 -10.33 11.27 31.92
C GLY A 129 -11.12 10.06 32.39
#